data_AF-A0AAX4L3H3-F1
#
_entry.id   AF-A0AAX4L3H3-F1
#
_cell.length_a   1.000
_cell.length_b   1.000
_cell.length_c   1.000
_cell.angle_alpha   90.00
_cell.angle_beta   90.00
_cell.angle_gamma   90.00
#
_symmetry.space_group_name_H-M   'P 1'
#
loop_
_entity.id
_entity.type
_entity.pdbx_description
1 polymer ?
#
loop_
_entity_poly.entity_id
_entity_poly.type
_entity_poly.pdbx_seq_one_letter_code
_entity_poly.pdbx_strand_id
1 'polypeptide(L)'
;MKASYTLPLSIVMIVLPIFPALVNSFPAFLADALIDFIIATYILITEKPWANDIKTAISTLYFTALATFADTAGVFFVIAYQDPFKFALVTLVLSIPFIYNLFLVLKQVLPSVIKSDILYVGNGFFAFVLVLIIGAVIGRLFITNFYALLPLYTGFLILAIIALFYFRKK
;
A
#
# COMPACT_ATOMS: atom_id res chain seq x y z
N MET A 1 -15.79 -1.75 -8.25
CA MET A 1 -15.73 -3.24 -8.17
C MET A 1 -16.76 -3.86 -7.21
N LYS A 2 -17.30 -5.06 -7.49
CA LYS A 2 -18.13 -5.81 -6.51
C LYS A 2 -17.27 -6.30 -5.34
N ALA A 3 -17.77 -6.17 -4.12
CA ALA A 3 -17.05 -6.57 -2.90
C ALA A 3 -16.58 -8.04 -2.89
N SER A 4 -17.28 -8.92 -3.62
CA SER A 4 -16.93 -10.34 -3.77
C SER A 4 -15.58 -10.59 -4.45
N TYR A 5 -15.12 -9.66 -5.31
CA TYR A 5 -13.85 -9.79 -6.03
C TYR A 5 -12.68 -9.08 -5.36
N THR A 6 -12.96 -8.20 -4.39
CA THR A 6 -11.93 -7.44 -3.68
C THR A 6 -10.98 -8.37 -2.94
N LEU A 7 -11.50 -9.28 -2.12
CA LEU A 7 -10.66 -10.17 -1.30
C LEU A 7 -9.78 -11.12 -2.13
N PRO A 8 -10.30 -11.87 -3.13
CA PRO A 8 -9.47 -12.73 -3.96
C PRO A 8 -8.41 -11.97 -4.74
N LEU A 9 -8.78 -10.81 -5.32
CA LEU A 9 -7.83 -9.98 -6.06
C LEU A 9 -6.72 -9.47 -5.14
N SER A 10 -7.06 -9.04 -3.93
CA SER A 10 -6.08 -8.60 -2.95
C SER A 10 -5.12 -9.71 -2.53
N ILE A 11 -5.60 -10.94 -2.39
CA ILE A 11 -4.73 -12.09 -2.09
C ILE A 11 -3.75 -12.31 -3.25
N VAL A 12 -4.24 -12.31 -4.49
CA VAL A 12 -3.39 -12.49 -5.68
C VAL A 12 -2.31 -11.41 -5.76
N MET A 13 -2.70 -10.14 -5.59
CA MET A 13 -1.75 -9.03 -5.64
C MET A 13 -0.71 -9.09 -4.50
N ILE A 14 -1.04 -9.60 -3.32
CA ILE A 14 -0.04 -9.78 -2.26
C ILE A 14 0.94 -10.90 -2.62
N VAL A 15 0.42 -12.01 -3.11
CA VAL A 15 1.17 -13.26 -3.32
C VAL A 15 2.16 -13.13 -4.48
N LEU A 16 1.77 -12.43 -5.55
CA LEU A 16 2.52 -12.32 -6.80
C LEU A 16 3.98 -11.88 -6.58
N PRO A 17 4.30 -10.71 -6.02
CA PRO A 17 5.69 -10.27 -5.88
C PRO A 17 6.41 -10.89 -4.67
N ILE A 18 5.68 -11.42 -3.67
CA ILE A 18 6.28 -11.97 -2.45
C ILE A 18 6.94 -13.33 -2.70
N PHE A 19 6.29 -14.25 -3.41
CA PHE A 19 6.86 -15.59 -3.65
C PHE A 19 8.18 -15.57 -4.45
N PRO A 20 8.28 -14.85 -5.58
CA PRO A 20 9.52 -14.69 -6.32
C PRO A 20 10.65 -14.08 -5.50
N ALA A 21 10.32 -13.12 -4.64
CA ALA A 21 11.27 -12.50 -3.73
C ALA A 21 11.80 -13.48 -2.67
N LEU A 22 10.95 -14.37 -2.13
CA LEU A 22 11.36 -15.40 -1.17
C LEU A 22 12.36 -16.40 -1.78
N VAL A 23 12.27 -16.68 -3.08
CA VAL A 23 13.21 -17.55 -3.81
C VAL A 23 14.36 -16.78 -4.47
N ASN A 24 14.50 -15.48 -4.17
CA ASN A 24 15.53 -14.58 -4.70
C ASN A 24 15.60 -14.56 -6.25
N SER A 25 14.46 -14.64 -6.92
CA SER A 25 14.37 -14.62 -8.39
C SER A 25 13.97 -13.24 -8.89
N PHE A 26 14.96 -12.44 -9.30
CA PHE A 26 14.71 -11.09 -9.85
C PHE A 26 13.82 -11.08 -11.10
N PRO A 27 14.01 -11.96 -12.12
CA PRO A 27 13.16 -11.96 -13.30
C PRO A 27 11.70 -12.29 -12.98
N ALA A 28 11.46 -13.21 -12.06
CA ALA A 28 10.11 -13.56 -11.63
C ALA A 28 9.48 -12.43 -10.79
N PHE A 29 10.25 -11.81 -9.89
CA PHE A 29 9.80 -10.63 -9.15
C PHE A 29 9.39 -9.50 -10.09
N LEU A 30 10.21 -9.20 -11.11
CA LEU A 30 9.90 -8.16 -12.08
C LEU A 30 8.62 -8.46 -12.86
N ALA A 31 8.44 -9.71 -13.31
CA ALA A 31 7.25 -10.11 -14.05
C ALA A 31 5.98 -9.97 -13.19
N ASP A 32 6.03 -10.44 -11.95
CA ASP A 32 4.88 -10.44 -11.06
C ASP A 32 4.55 -9.03 -10.53
N ALA A 33 5.56 -8.22 -10.22
CA ALA A 33 5.38 -6.80 -9.89
C ALA A 33 4.81 -5.99 -11.06
N LEU A 34 5.19 -6.32 -12.31
CA LEU A 34 4.59 -5.72 -13.50
C LEU A 34 3.11 -6.08 -13.66
N ILE A 35 2.73 -7.32 -13.34
CA ILE A 35 1.31 -7.73 -13.35
C ILE A 35 0.53 -6.91 -12.33
N ASP A 36 1.05 -6.77 -11.10
CA ASP A 36 0.43 -5.94 -10.07
C ASP A 36 0.32 -4.48 -10.46
N PHE A 37 1.37 -3.93 -11.06
CA PHE A 37 1.36 -2.58 -11.61
C PHE A 37 0.27 -2.40 -12.67
N ILE A 38 0.11 -3.36 -13.58
CA ILE A 38 -0.92 -3.34 -14.61
C ILE A 38 -2.31 -3.37 -13.97
N ILE A 39 -2.53 -4.24 -12.98
CA ILE A 39 -3.81 -4.33 -12.25
C ILE A 39 -4.11 -3.01 -11.54
N ALA A 40 -3.16 -2.47 -10.76
CA ALA A 40 -3.32 -1.23 -10.03
C ALA A 40 -3.60 -0.04 -10.97
N THR A 41 -2.88 0.04 -12.09
CA THR A 41 -3.06 1.07 -13.11
C THR A 41 -4.39 0.93 -13.84
N TYR A 42 -4.79 -0.30 -14.16
CA TYR A 42 -6.10 -0.58 -14.76
C TYR A 42 -7.24 -0.12 -13.86
N ILE A 43 -7.16 -0.42 -12.56
CA ILE A 43 -8.15 0.04 -11.57
C ILE A 43 -8.14 1.56 -11.49
N LEU A 44 -6.97 2.18 -11.43
CA LEU A 44 -6.81 3.64 -11.39
C LEU A 44 -7.45 4.33 -12.60
N ILE A 45 -7.27 3.80 -13.80
CA ILE A 45 -7.82 4.35 -15.05
C ILE A 45 -9.33 4.09 -15.16
N THR A 46 -9.79 2.93 -14.70
CA THR A 46 -11.19 2.53 -14.83
C THR A 46 -12.08 3.27 -13.83
N GLU A 47 -11.65 3.34 -12.58
CA GLU A 47 -12.41 3.99 -11.49
C GLU A 47 -12.23 5.53 -11.50
N LYS A 48 -11.28 6.08 -12.27
CA LYS A 48 -11.06 7.53 -12.50
C LYS A 48 -11.21 8.38 -11.24
N PRO A 49 -10.41 8.15 -10.19
CA PRO A 49 -10.59 8.80 -8.89
C PRO A 49 -10.42 10.33 -8.93
N TRP A 50 -9.81 10.89 -9.98
CA TRP A 50 -9.70 12.34 -10.19
C TRP A 50 -11.00 13.01 -10.66
N ALA A 51 -11.94 12.24 -11.23
CA ALA A 51 -13.20 12.74 -11.76
C ALA A 51 -14.42 12.33 -10.90
N ASN A 52 -14.21 11.41 -9.97
CA ASN A 52 -15.26 10.84 -9.11
C ASN A 52 -15.15 11.35 -7.66
N ASP A 53 -15.99 10.81 -6.78
CA ASP A 53 -16.03 11.19 -5.37
C ASP A 53 -14.82 10.67 -4.56
N ILE A 54 -14.59 11.28 -3.40
CA ILE A 54 -13.46 10.95 -2.53
C ILE A 54 -13.48 9.48 -2.06
N LYS A 55 -14.66 8.85 -1.97
CA LYS A 55 -14.75 7.42 -1.61
C LYS A 55 -14.16 6.55 -2.72
N THR A 56 -14.40 6.90 -3.98
CA THR A 56 -13.79 6.23 -5.13
C THR A 56 -12.26 6.43 -5.13
N ALA A 57 -11.78 7.63 -4.81
CA ALA A 57 -10.35 7.88 -4.65
C ALA A 57 -9.70 7.01 -3.56
N ILE A 58 -10.32 6.91 -2.39
CA ILE A 58 -9.83 6.06 -1.29
C ILE A 58 -9.92 4.56 -1.63
N SER A 59 -11.01 4.13 -2.26
CA SER A 59 -11.15 2.74 -2.70
C SER A 59 -10.10 2.37 -3.75
N THR A 60 -9.75 3.29 -4.63
CA THR A 60 -8.71 3.09 -5.64
C THR A 60 -7.33 3.10 -4.97
N LEU A 61 -7.14 3.94 -3.93
CA LEU A 61 -5.90 4.04 -3.18
C LEU A 61 -5.58 2.74 -2.46
N TYR A 62 -6.60 2.02 -1.99
CA TYR A 62 -6.42 0.69 -1.42
C TYR A 62 -5.68 -0.25 -2.37
N PHE A 63 -6.11 -0.36 -3.63
CA PHE A 63 -5.49 -1.28 -4.59
C PHE A 63 -4.10 -0.83 -5.05
N THR A 64 -3.92 0.47 -5.28
CA THR A 64 -2.59 0.99 -5.63
C THR A 64 -1.61 0.86 -4.47
N ALA A 65 -2.05 1.11 -3.24
CA ALA A 65 -1.25 0.89 -2.03
C ALA A 65 -0.94 -0.60 -1.81
N LEU A 66 -1.88 -1.49 -2.14
CA LEU A 66 -1.68 -2.93 -2.00
C LEU A 66 -0.58 -3.46 -2.92
N ALA A 67 -0.58 -3.04 -4.19
CA ALA A 67 0.48 -3.39 -5.14
C ALA A 67 1.85 -2.90 -4.62
N THR A 68 1.95 -1.62 -4.25
CA THR A 68 3.19 -1.05 -3.70
C THR A 68 3.63 -1.74 -2.40
N PHE A 69 2.69 -2.10 -1.54
CA PHE A 69 2.98 -2.84 -0.31
C PHE A 69 3.55 -4.22 -0.62
N ALA A 70 2.94 -4.96 -1.54
CA ALA A 70 3.38 -6.30 -1.92
C ALA A 70 4.79 -6.28 -2.55
N ASP A 71 5.05 -5.34 -3.46
CA ASP A 71 6.37 -5.12 -4.05
C ASP A 71 7.42 -4.78 -2.98
N THR A 72 7.07 -3.87 -2.05
CA THR A 72 7.96 -3.45 -0.96
C THR A 72 8.24 -4.60 0.00
N ALA A 73 7.23 -5.43 0.30
CA ALA A 73 7.41 -6.64 1.10
C ALA A 73 8.36 -7.63 0.38
N GLY A 74 8.22 -7.79 -0.94
CA GLY A 74 9.17 -8.57 -1.74
C GLY A 74 10.60 -8.04 -1.64
N VAL A 75 10.82 -6.73 -1.81
CA VAL A 75 12.14 -6.10 -1.60
C VAL A 75 12.67 -6.41 -0.19
N PHE A 76 11.81 -6.31 0.82
CA PHE A 76 12.19 -6.57 2.22
C PHE A 76 12.72 -7.99 2.42
N PHE A 77 12.12 -9.00 1.78
CA PHE A 77 12.62 -10.37 1.82
C PHE A 77 13.95 -10.55 1.08
N VAL A 78 14.17 -9.79 0.00
CA VAL A 78 15.42 -9.84 -0.78
C VAL A 78 16.57 -9.11 -0.12
N ILE A 79 16.32 -8.14 0.78
CA ILE A 79 17.37 -7.48 1.57
C ILE A 79 18.26 -8.49 2.32
N ALA A 80 17.74 -9.67 2.65
CA ALA A 80 18.52 -10.76 3.24
C ALA A 80 19.57 -11.39 2.30
N TYR A 81 19.51 -11.16 0.97
CA TYR A 81 20.24 -11.93 -0.05
C TYR A 81 21.19 -11.13 -0.96
N GLN A 82 21.76 -10.03 -0.44
CA GLN A 82 22.93 -9.27 -0.97
C GLN A 82 22.71 -8.25 -2.13
N ASP A 83 21.68 -8.31 -2.98
CA ASP A 83 21.49 -7.30 -4.07
C ASP A 83 20.09 -6.65 -4.11
N PRO A 84 19.68 -5.91 -3.06
CA PRO A 84 18.35 -5.31 -2.97
C PRO A 84 18.15 -4.10 -3.89
N PHE A 85 19.23 -3.53 -4.46
CA PHE A 85 19.17 -2.26 -5.18
C PHE A 85 18.28 -2.33 -6.43
N LYS A 86 18.38 -3.41 -7.21
CA LYS A 86 17.59 -3.60 -8.43
C LYS A 86 16.11 -3.78 -8.12
N PHE A 87 15.79 -4.54 -7.07
CA PHE A 87 14.42 -4.75 -6.59
C PHE A 87 13.82 -3.42 -6.10
N ALA A 88 14.56 -2.67 -5.29
CA ALA A 88 14.12 -1.37 -4.78
C ALA A 88 13.85 -0.35 -5.89
N LEU A 89 14.70 -0.30 -6.93
CA LEU A 89 14.52 0.60 -8.06
C LEU A 89 13.24 0.26 -8.84
N VAL A 90 13.01 -1.02 -9.13
CA VAL A 90 11.78 -1.49 -9.77
C VAL A 90 10.56 -1.11 -8.93
N THR A 91 10.55 -1.44 -7.64
CA THR A 91 9.44 -1.10 -6.74
C THR A 91 9.16 0.40 -6.69
N LEU A 92 10.21 1.24 -6.69
CA LEU A 92 10.03 2.70 -6.70
C LEU A 92 9.30 3.18 -7.96
N VAL A 93 9.71 2.66 -9.14
CA VAL A 93 9.08 3.02 -10.43
C VAL A 93 7.64 2.50 -10.47
N LEU A 94 7.39 1.27 -10.03
CA LEU A 94 6.05 0.68 -10.03
C LEU A 94 5.12 1.28 -8.96
N SER A 95 5.66 2.05 -8.02
CA SER A 95 4.87 2.78 -7.02
C SER A 95 4.22 4.08 -7.54
N ILE A 96 4.46 4.47 -8.78
CA ILE A 96 3.90 5.71 -9.37
C ILE A 96 2.35 5.80 -9.24
N PRO A 97 1.56 4.75 -9.55
CA PRO A 97 0.10 4.79 -9.42
C PRO A 97 -0.34 5.02 -7.98
N PHE A 98 0.39 4.44 -7.02
CA PHE A 98 0.18 4.68 -5.59
C PHE A 98 0.47 6.13 -5.23
N ILE A 99 1.63 6.66 -5.58
CA ILE A 99 2.04 8.03 -5.27
C ILE A 99 1.04 9.03 -5.85
N TYR A 100 0.65 8.85 -7.11
CA TYR A 100 -0.34 9.71 -7.77
C TYR A 100 -1.69 9.68 -7.06
N ASN A 101 -2.19 8.49 -6.73
CA ASN A 101 -3.50 8.36 -6.10
C ASN A 101 -3.49 8.82 -4.64
N LEU A 102 -2.38 8.60 -3.93
CA LEU A 102 -2.15 9.13 -2.60
C LEU A 102 -2.19 10.65 -2.61
N PHE A 103 -1.56 11.28 -3.61
CA PHE A 103 -1.63 12.73 -3.80
C PHE A 103 -3.08 13.22 -4.01
N LEU A 104 -3.89 12.51 -4.81
CA LEU A 104 -5.30 12.88 -5.03
C LEU A 104 -6.11 12.85 -3.73
N VAL A 105 -5.95 11.79 -2.93
CA VAL A 105 -6.63 11.65 -1.63
C VAL A 105 -6.13 12.71 -0.65
N LEU A 106 -4.81 12.85 -0.49
CA LEU A 106 -4.23 13.82 0.43
C LEU A 106 -4.63 15.25 0.06
N LYS A 107 -4.65 15.64 -1.22
CA LYS A 107 -5.06 16.98 -1.65
C LYS A 107 -6.46 17.36 -1.13
N GLN A 108 -7.39 16.40 -1.08
CA GLN A 108 -8.76 16.64 -0.62
C GLN A 108 -8.89 16.58 0.91
N VAL A 109 -8.08 15.73 1.56
CA VAL A 109 -8.18 15.49 3.01
C VAL A 109 -7.29 16.43 3.84
N LEU A 110 -6.08 16.79 3.38
CA LEU A 110 -5.14 17.65 4.11
C LEU A 110 -5.76 18.96 4.62
N PRO A 111 -6.59 19.67 3.83
CA PRO A 111 -7.24 20.90 4.29
C PRO A 111 -8.23 20.69 5.44
N SER A 112 -8.62 19.45 5.74
CA SER A 112 -9.74 19.11 6.63
C SER A 112 -9.39 18.12 7.75
N VAL A 113 -8.11 17.72 7.89
CA VAL A 113 -7.57 16.74 8.88
C VAL A 113 -7.92 17.05 10.34
N ILE A 114 -8.45 18.24 10.64
CA ILE A 114 -8.86 18.66 11.99
C ILE A 114 -10.24 18.06 12.39
N LYS A 115 -11.03 17.48 11.47
CA LYS A 115 -12.37 16.94 11.78
C LYS A 115 -12.38 15.41 11.93
N SER A 116 -12.87 14.91 13.07
CA SER A 116 -13.01 13.48 13.40
C SER A 116 -13.82 12.67 12.38
N ASP A 117 -14.75 13.32 11.68
CA ASP A 117 -15.61 12.71 10.65
C ASP A 117 -14.83 12.10 9.49
N ILE A 118 -13.61 12.58 9.22
CA ILE A 118 -12.74 12.09 8.15
C ILE A 118 -12.15 10.71 8.44
N LEU A 119 -11.97 10.35 9.71
CA LEU A 119 -11.49 9.01 10.06
C LEU A 119 -12.49 7.92 9.66
N TYR A 120 -13.78 8.27 9.55
CA TYR A 120 -14.83 7.39 9.02
C TYR A 120 -14.94 7.41 7.49
N VAL A 121 -14.21 8.28 6.79
CA VAL A 121 -14.24 8.38 5.32
C VAL A 121 -13.52 7.19 4.72
N GLY A 122 -14.19 6.51 3.78
CA GLY A 122 -13.69 5.27 3.21
C GLY A 122 -13.78 4.06 4.16
N ASN A 123 -14.68 4.06 5.15
CA ASN A 123 -14.94 2.89 5.99
C ASN A 123 -13.70 2.35 6.74
N GLY A 124 -12.96 3.26 7.38
CA GLY A 124 -11.73 2.95 8.14
C GLY A 124 -10.46 2.80 7.29
N PHE A 125 -10.55 2.73 5.95
CA PHE A 125 -9.37 2.63 5.09
C PHE A 125 -8.46 3.86 5.16
N PHE A 126 -9.02 5.06 5.35
CA PHE A 126 -8.21 6.25 5.55
C PHE A 126 -7.38 6.17 6.85
N ALA A 127 -8.00 5.73 7.95
CA ALA A 127 -7.31 5.53 9.22
C ALA A 127 -6.19 4.46 9.12
N PHE A 128 -6.46 3.36 8.41
CA PHE A 128 -5.46 2.34 8.10
C PHE A 128 -4.22 2.93 7.41
N VAL A 129 -4.43 3.65 6.30
CA VAL A 129 -3.34 4.25 5.52
C VAL A 129 -2.57 5.27 6.34
N LEU A 130 -3.27 6.10 7.12
CA LEU A 130 -2.65 7.14 7.94
C LEU A 130 -1.73 6.54 9.01
N VAL A 131 -2.18 5.46 9.68
CA VAL A 131 -1.36 4.75 10.67
C VAL A 131 -0.14 4.10 10.01
N LEU A 132 -0.28 3.52 8.82
CA LEU A 132 0.86 2.97 8.08
C LEU A 132 1.88 4.05 7.69
N ILE A 133 1.42 5.22 7.23
CA ILE A 133 2.30 6.34 6.89
C ILE A 133 3.07 6.82 8.12
N ILE A 134 2.38 6.97 9.26
CA ILE A 134 3.04 7.36 10.53
C ILE A 134 4.10 6.31 10.91
N GLY A 135 3.77 5.02 10.83
CA GLY A 135 4.72 3.95 11.12
C GLY A 135 5.93 3.96 10.19
N ALA A 136 5.72 4.17 8.90
CA ALA A 136 6.78 4.28 7.89
C ALA A 136 7.70 5.48 8.15
N VAL A 137 7.12 6.65 8.46
CA VAL A 137 7.87 7.88 8.77
C VAL A 137 8.66 7.72 10.06
N ILE A 138 8.05 7.19 11.12
CA ILE A 138 8.73 6.96 12.41
C ILE A 138 9.87 5.96 12.24
N GLY A 139 9.62 4.84 11.56
CA GLY A 139 10.65 3.84 11.29
C GLY A 139 11.82 4.44 10.53
N ARG A 140 11.55 5.19 9.46
CA ARG A 140 12.61 5.78 8.64
C ARG A 140 13.42 6.88 9.34
N LEU A 141 12.79 7.72 10.15
CA LEU A 141 13.45 8.88 10.77
C LEU A 141 14.18 8.52 12.08
N PHE A 142 13.64 7.58 12.85
CA PHE A 142 14.10 7.35 14.22
C PHE A 142 14.78 6.00 14.42
N ILE A 143 14.66 5.06 13.47
CA ILE A 143 15.23 3.72 13.63
C ILE A 143 16.18 3.39 12.48
N THR A 144 17.46 3.29 12.80
CA THR A 144 18.52 2.88 11.86
C THR A 144 18.77 1.38 11.85
N ASN A 145 18.32 0.66 12.89
CA ASN A 145 18.54 -0.78 13.03
C ASN A 145 17.38 -1.58 12.40
N PHE A 146 17.71 -2.42 11.42
CA PHE A 146 16.77 -3.30 10.72
C PHE A 146 15.96 -4.21 11.65
N TYR A 147 16.57 -4.78 12.69
CA TYR A 147 15.87 -5.64 13.64
C TYR A 147 14.87 -4.89 14.52
N ALA A 148 15.06 -3.59 14.71
CA ALA A 148 14.10 -2.74 15.41
C ALA A 148 12.97 -2.23 14.49
N LEU A 149 13.22 -2.17 13.17
CA LEU A 149 12.19 -1.84 12.17
C LEU A 149 11.14 -2.93 12.03
N LEU A 150 11.53 -4.20 12.13
CA LEU A 150 10.62 -5.35 12.09
C LEU A 150 9.46 -5.24 13.10
N PRO A 151 9.68 -5.19 14.43
CA PRO A 151 8.61 -5.08 15.40
C PRO A 151 7.85 -3.77 15.27
N LEU A 152 8.51 -2.66 14.87
CA LEU A 152 7.86 -1.38 14.65
C LEU A 152 6.84 -1.45 13.50
N TYR A 153 7.26 -1.87 12.30
CA TYR A 153 6.38 -1.97 11.14
C TYR A 153 5.27 -3.00 11.35
N THR A 154 5.57 -4.14 11.98
CA THR A 154 4.55 -5.14 12.32
C THR A 154 3.54 -4.57 13.33
N GLY A 155 4.00 -3.83 14.35
CA GLY A 155 3.14 -3.16 15.31
C GLY A 155 2.26 -2.08 14.67
N PHE A 156 2.80 -1.27 13.77
CA PHE A 156 2.04 -0.27 13.02
C PHE A 156 1.05 -0.90 12.03
N LEU A 157 1.38 -2.05 11.45
CA LEU A 157 0.44 -2.83 10.65
C LEU A 157 -0.75 -3.32 11.51
N ILE A 158 -0.48 -3.85 12.70
CA ILE A 158 -1.53 -4.26 13.65
C ILE A 158 -2.38 -3.05 14.07
N LEU A 159 -1.76 -1.93 14.41
CA LEU A 159 -2.46 -0.69 14.77
C LEU A 159 -3.28 -0.15 13.61
N ALA A 160 -2.78 -0.25 12.37
CA ALA A 160 -3.51 0.15 11.19
C ALA A 160 -4.75 -0.73 10.98
N ILE A 161 -4.63 -2.04 11.18
CA ILE A 161 -5.75 -2.99 11.14
C ILE A 161 -6.77 -2.69 12.24
N ILE A 162 -6.32 -2.39 13.46
CA ILE A 162 -7.22 -1.99 14.55
C ILE A 162 -7.94 -0.68 14.22
N ALA A 163 -7.21 0.32 13.70
CA ALA A 163 -7.78 1.59 13.27
C ALA A 163 -8.79 1.40 12.13
N LEU A 164 -8.49 0.52 11.17
CA LEU A 164 -9.43 0.11 10.12
C LEU A 164 -10.74 -0.37 10.71
N PHE A 165 -10.69 -1.35 11.62
CA PHE A 165 -11.89 -1.95 12.19
C PHE A 165 -12.64 -1.00 13.13
N TYR A 166 -11.94 -0.16 13.87
CA TYR A 166 -12.54 0.81 14.79
C TYR A 166 -13.33 1.89 14.05
N PHE A 167 -12.78 2.42 12.96
CA PHE A 167 -13.43 3.48 12.17
C PHE A 167 -14.29 2.93 11.02
N ARG A 168 -14.41 1.61 10.90
CA ARG A 168 -15.35 0.96 9.99
C ARG A 168 -16.78 1.23 10.46
N LYS A 169 -17.60 1.88 9.64
CA LYS A 169 -19.05 1.92 9.89
C LYS A 169 -19.61 0.51 9.63
N LYS A 170 -20.36 -0.01 10.60
CA LYS A 170 -21.15 -1.25 10.45
C LYS A 170 -22.29 -1.05 9.46
#